data_AF-A0A699QVN0-F1
#
_entry.id   AF-A0A699QVN0-F1
#
_cell.length_a   1.000
_cell.length_b   1.000
_cell.length_c   1.000
_cell.angle_alpha   90.00
_cell.angle_beta   90.00
_cell.angle_gamma   90.00
#
_symmetry.space_group_name_H-M   'P 1'
#
loop_
_entity.id
_entity.type
_entity.pdbx_description
1 polymer ?
#
loop_
_entity_poly.entity_id
_entity_poly.type
_entity_poly.pdbx_seq_one_letter_code
_entity_poly.pdbx_strand_id
1 'polypeptide(L)'
;MDKISPARTKAMQEELHQFDRLQVWELVDKPFGKSEEGIDFEDSFAPVARLEVVRIFVAYAVHKSFPIYQMDVKTEFLNGPLKEEVYVAQPEGFVDPDHLEKVYRLRKSLYGVKQAPMAWYDELLKFLTSKGFTKGTIDPTLFTIRYGEDILLVQIYVNDIIFGSINFQNVLKN
;
A
#
# COMPACT_ATOMS: atom_id res chain seq x y z
N MET A 1 25.41 20.26 7.52
CA MET A 1 25.25 18.83 7.16
C MET A 1 25.09 18.08 8.46
N ASP A 2 23.86 17.70 8.79
CA ASP A 2 23.58 16.91 10.00
C ASP A 2 24.15 15.50 9.82
N LYS A 3 25.06 15.11 10.72
CA LYS A 3 25.62 13.75 10.73
C LYS A 3 24.48 12.78 11.07
N ILE A 4 24.19 11.85 10.17
CA ILE A 4 23.26 10.74 10.40
C ILE A 4 23.75 9.96 11.64
N SER A 5 22.87 9.73 12.61
CA SER A 5 23.26 9.06 13.85
C SER A 5 23.55 7.57 13.61
N PRO A 6 24.49 6.95 14.36
CA PRO A 6 24.80 5.52 14.21
C PRO A 6 23.59 4.60 14.36
N ALA A 7 22.60 5.00 15.17
CA ALA A 7 21.34 4.28 15.33
C ALA A 7 20.50 4.28 14.04
N ARG A 8 20.50 5.38 13.28
CA ARG A 8 19.80 5.47 11.99
C ARG A 8 20.48 4.62 10.92
N THR A 9 21.82 4.62 10.87
CA THR A 9 22.57 3.77 9.94
C THR A 9 22.31 2.28 10.20
N LYS A 10 22.31 1.87 11.47
CA LYS A 10 22.01 0.48 11.84
C LYS A 10 20.58 0.08 11.47
N ALA A 11 19.58 0.93 11.77
CA ALA A 11 18.19 0.66 11.41
C ALA A 11 18.01 0.53 9.89
N MET A 12 18.67 1.40 9.11
CA MET A 12 18.63 1.36 7.65
C MET A 12 19.27 0.06 7.10
N GLN A 13 20.38 -0.39 7.67
CA GLN A 13 20.97 -1.68 7.29
C GLN A 13 20.05 -2.87 7.62
N GLU A 14 19.39 -2.87 8.77
CA GLU A 14 18.43 -3.91 9.15
C GLU A 14 17.22 -3.98 8.20
N GLU A 15 16.70 -2.83 7.75
CA GLU A 15 15.65 -2.75 6.73
C GLU A 15 16.12 -3.25 5.36
N LEU A 16 17.31 -2.83 4.91
CA LEU A 16 17.88 -3.28 3.64
C LEU A 16 18.09 -4.80 3.62
N HIS A 17 18.56 -5.38 4.74
CA HIS A 17 18.62 -6.83 4.89
C HIS A 17 17.24 -7.50 4.88
N GLN A 18 16.18 -6.85 5.35
CA GLN A 18 14.82 -7.39 5.20
C GLN A 18 14.40 -7.41 3.73
N PHE A 19 14.75 -6.39 2.94
CA PHE A 19 14.42 -6.33 1.52
C PHE A 19 15.06 -7.47 0.74
N ASP A 20 16.31 -7.82 1.02
CA ASP A 20 16.97 -8.99 0.45
C ASP A 20 16.24 -10.28 0.85
N ARG A 21 15.95 -10.47 2.14
CA ARG A 21 15.25 -11.67 2.63
C ARG A 21 13.86 -11.84 2.01
N LEU A 22 13.16 -10.74 1.78
CA LEU A 22 11.81 -10.72 1.19
C LEU A 22 11.82 -10.66 -0.35
N GLN A 23 13.01 -10.71 -0.97
CA GLN A 23 13.21 -10.62 -2.42
C GLN A 23 12.49 -9.41 -3.03
N VAL A 24 12.55 -8.27 -2.34
CA VAL A 24 11.95 -7.00 -2.77
C VAL A 24 12.63 -6.46 -4.02
N TRP A 25 13.93 -6.73 -4.16
CA TRP A 25 14.73 -6.32 -5.32
C TRP A 25 15.74 -7.40 -5.71
N GLU A 26 16.37 -7.19 -6.87
CA GLU A 26 17.46 -8.02 -7.36
C GLU A 26 18.51 -7.15 -8.07
N LEU A 27 19.79 -7.49 -7.89
CA LEU A 27 20.89 -6.79 -8.55
C LEU A 27 21.00 -7.26 -10.01
N VAL A 28 20.92 -6.32 -10.96
CA VAL A 28 20.93 -6.60 -12.40
C VAL A 28 21.82 -5.62 -13.15
N ASP A 29 22.20 -6.00 -14.37
CA ASP A 29 22.89 -5.09 -15.27
C ASP A 29 22.00 -3.89 -15.60
N LYS A 30 22.59 -2.70 -15.61
CA LYS A 30 21.87 -1.48 -15.96
C LYS A 30 21.35 -1.60 -17.39
N PRO A 31 20.02 -1.50 -17.62
CA PRO A 31 19.47 -1.64 -18.96
C PRO A 31 20.01 -0.53 -19.88
N PHE A 32 20.53 -0.91 -21.05
CA PHE A 32 20.99 0.03 -22.06
C PHE A 32 19.80 0.80 -22.67
N GLY A 33 19.91 2.12 -22.77
CA GLY A 33 18.93 2.99 -23.44
C GLY A 33 17.72 3.42 -22.60
N LYS A 34 17.51 2.86 -21.39
CA LYS A 34 16.53 3.39 -20.42
C LYS A 34 17.22 4.46 -19.57
N SER A 35 17.17 5.72 -20.00
CA SER A 35 17.59 6.87 -19.19
C SER A 35 16.46 7.31 -18.24
N GLU A 36 16.69 8.32 -17.40
CA GLU A 36 15.78 8.90 -16.38
C GLU A 36 14.48 9.50 -16.96
N GLU A 37 13.89 8.86 -17.96
CA GLU A 37 12.57 9.23 -18.47
C GLU A 37 11.61 9.09 -17.31
N GLY A 38 11.06 10.25 -16.92
CA GLY A 38 9.94 10.35 -16.01
C GLY A 38 8.88 9.41 -16.53
N ILE A 39 8.84 8.23 -15.89
CA ILE A 39 7.82 7.23 -16.10
C ILE A 39 6.49 7.99 -16.12
N ASP A 40 5.77 7.88 -17.24
CA ASP A 40 4.56 8.65 -17.45
C ASP A 40 3.44 8.01 -16.63
N PHE A 41 3.38 8.39 -15.36
CA PHE A 41 2.45 7.87 -14.36
C PHE A 41 1.04 8.46 -14.56
N GLU A 42 0.59 8.69 -15.80
CA GLU A 42 -0.68 9.39 -16.11
C GLU A 42 -1.87 8.84 -15.29
N ASP A 43 -1.86 7.53 -14.96
CA ASP A 43 -2.93 6.84 -14.22
C ASP A 43 -2.46 6.07 -12.95
N SER A 44 -1.45 6.54 -12.21
CA SER A 44 -0.87 5.74 -11.09
C SER A 44 -1.29 6.14 -9.67
N PHE A 45 -2.21 7.10 -9.52
CA PHE A 45 -2.61 7.54 -8.18
C PHE A 45 -3.76 6.68 -7.64
N ALA A 46 -3.52 6.02 -6.50
CA ALA A 46 -4.58 5.34 -5.78
C ALA A 46 -5.72 6.32 -5.44
N PRO A 47 -6.99 5.86 -5.47
CA PRO A 47 -8.08 6.66 -4.99
C PRO A 47 -7.87 7.05 -3.52
N VAL A 48 -8.00 8.35 -3.23
CA VAL A 48 -7.89 8.88 -1.87
C VAL A 48 -9.30 9.13 -1.33
N ALA A 49 -9.57 8.68 -0.10
CA ALA A 49 -10.88 8.89 0.51
C ALA A 49 -11.21 10.37 0.56
N ARG A 50 -12.42 10.70 0.16
CA ARG A 50 -12.93 12.06 0.29
C ARG A 50 -13.32 12.32 1.74
N LEU A 51 -12.89 13.46 2.28
CA LEU A 51 -13.19 13.81 3.67
C LEU A 51 -14.70 13.88 3.92
N GLU A 52 -15.48 14.28 2.92
CA GLU A 52 -16.94 14.28 2.96
C GLU A 52 -17.50 12.88 3.18
N VAL A 53 -16.91 11.86 2.56
CA VAL A 53 -17.36 10.46 2.67
C VAL A 53 -16.97 9.89 4.03
N VAL A 54 -15.76 10.21 4.52
CA VAL A 54 -15.36 9.88 5.90
C VAL A 54 -16.31 10.50 6.92
N ARG A 55 -16.72 11.77 6.73
CA ARG A 55 -17.69 12.44 7.61
C ARG A 55 -19.06 11.77 7.55
N ILE A 56 -19.54 11.40 6.36
CA ILE A 56 -20.80 10.66 6.20
C ILE A 56 -20.72 9.30 6.87
N PHE A 57 -19.61 8.58 6.72
CA PHE A 57 -19.36 7.30 7.40
C PHE A 57 -19.47 7.46 8.92
N VAL A 58 -18.79 8.46 9.50
CA VAL A 58 -18.83 8.70 10.95
C VAL A 58 -20.24 9.11 11.40
N ALA A 59 -20.91 9.99 10.66
CA ALA A 59 -22.29 10.40 10.99
C ALA A 59 -23.26 9.22 10.94
N TYR A 60 -23.12 8.34 9.95
CA TYR A 60 -23.92 7.13 9.82
C TYR A 60 -23.63 6.14 10.95
N ALA A 61 -22.36 5.95 11.29
CA ALA A 61 -21.94 5.11 12.41
C ALA A 61 -22.55 5.60 13.72
N VAL A 62 -22.52 6.91 14.00
CA VAL A 62 -23.16 7.50 15.19
C VAL A 62 -24.67 7.27 15.16
N HIS A 63 -25.33 7.56 14.03
CA HIS A 63 -26.78 7.37 13.88
C HIS A 63 -27.23 5.93 14.13
N LYS A 64 -26.40 4.96 13.73
CA LYS A 64 -26.68 3.53 13.90
C LYS A 64 -26.02 2.90 15.14
N SER A 65 -25.34 3.70 15.96
CA SER A 65 -24.56 3.21 17.12
C SER A 65 -23.53 2.12 16.74
N PHE A 66 -22.87 2.27 15.59
CA PHE A 66 -21.80 1.36 15.17
C PHE A 66 -20.52 1.63 15.96
N PRO A 67 -19.86 0.61 16.53
CA PRO A 67 -18.45 0.73 16.87
C PRO A 67 -17.64 0.94 15.57
N ILE A 68 -16.74 1.91 15.60
CA ILE A 68 -15.74 2.13 14.55
C ILE A 68 -14.42 1.55 15.02
N TYR A 69 -13.76 0.83 14.14
CA TYR A 69 -12.42 0.32 14.32
C TYR A 69 -11.51 0.88 13.23
N GLN A 70 -10.22 0.99 13.55
CA GLN A 70 -9.18 1.39 12.61
C GLN A 70 -8.12 0.29 12.56
N MET A 71 -7.61 0.04 11.35
CA MET A 71 -6.48 -0.84 11.09
C MET A 71 -5.47 -0.11 10.23
N ASP A 72 -4.21 -0.11 10.66
CA ASP A 72 -3.04 0.38 9.92
C ASP A 72 -2.30 -0.83 9.34
N VAL A 73 -2.10 -0.88 8.02
CA VAL A 73 -1.44 -2.02 7.38
C VAL A 73 0.06 -1.71 7.26
N LYS A 74 0.91 -2.36 8.04
CA LYS A 74 2.33 -1.92 8.10
C LYS A 74 3.18 -2.20 6.86
N THR A 75 2.73 -3.06 5.94
CA THR A 75 3.54 -3.58 4.82
C THR A 75 2.86 -3.43 3.45
N GLU A 76 1.93 -2.49 3.34
CA GLU A 76 1.00 -2.28 2.22
C GLU A 76 1.69 -2.30 0.87
N PHE A 77 2.74 -1.49 0.78
CA PHE A 77 3.47 -1.26 -0.44
C PHE A 77 4.30 -2.48 -0.83
N LEU A 78 4.65 -3.39 0.08
CA LEU A 78 5.45 -4.57 -0.25
C LEU A 78 4.62 -5.71 -0.88
N ASN A 79 3.29 -5.59 -0.91
CA ASN A 79 2.40 -6.68 -1.33
C ASN A 79 1.86 -6.52 -2.76
N GLY A 80 1.99 -5.33 -3.35
CA GLY A 80 1.55 -5.05 -4.72
C GLY A 80 2.59 -5.46 -5.77
N PRO A 81 2.20 -6.13 -6.86
CA PRO A 81 3.08 -6.29 -8.02
C PRO A 81 3.33 -4.92 -8.67
N LEU A 82 4.55 -4.68 -9.14
CA LEU A 82 4.85 -3.50 -9.95
C LEU A 82 4.27 -3.67 -11.35
N LYS A 83 3.54 -2.67 -11.84
CA LYS A 83 3.05 -2.65 -13.23
C LYS A 83 4.20 -2.43 -14.22
N GLU A 84 5.19 -1.66 -13.79
CA GLU A 84 6.34 -1.28 -14.59
C GLU A 84 7.67 -1.63 -13.91
N GLU A 85 8.69 -1.91 -14.73
CA GLU A 85 10.04 -2.17 -14.23
C GLU A 85 10.66 -0.90 -13.64
N VAL A 86 10.88 -0.89 -12.33
CA VAL A 86 11.58 0.19 -11.64
C VAL A 86 12.99 -0.25 -11.32
N TYR A 87 13.96 0.57 -11.70
CA TYR A 87 15.37 0.38 -11.39
C TYR A 87 15.82 1.49 -10.44
N VAL A 88 16.53 1.12 -9.36
CA VAL A 88 17.08 2.06 -8.39
C VAL A 88 18.59 1.89 -8.30
N ALA A 89 19.30 3.01 -8.11
CA ALA A 89 20.72 2.98 -7.84
C ALA A 89 20.99 2.23 -6.52
N GLN A 90 22.20 1.68 -6.40
CA GLN A 90 22.61 1.02 -5.17
C GLN A 90 22.67 2.04 -4.02
N PRO A 91 21.98 1.81 -2.89
CA PRO A 91 21.96 2.75 -1.79
C PRO A 91 23.33 2.82 -1.10
N GLU A 92 23.65 3.99 -0.56
CA GLU A 92 24.91 4.23 0.15
C GLU A 92 25.05 3.26 1.33
N GLY A 93 26.19 2.56 1.41
CA GLY A 93 26.45 1.54 2.44
C GLY A 93 25.91 0.13 2.11
N PHE A 94 25.30 -0.07 0.94
CA PHE A 94 24.84 -1.37 0.42
C PHE A 94 25.30 -1.63 -1.02
N VAL A 95 26.32 -0.89 -1.45
CA VAL A 95 26.94 -1.05 -2.77
C VAL A 95 27.73 -2.36 -2.81
N ASP A 96 27.46 -3.19 -3.81
CA ASP A 96 28.25 -4.37 -4.12
C ASP A 96 29.62 -3.94 -4.67
N PRO A 97 30.73 -4.22 -3.96
CA PRO A 97 32.07 -3.78 -4.36
C PRO A 97 32.55 -4.44 -5.66
N ASP A 98 32.02 -5.61 -6.00
CA ASP A 98 32.40 -6.34 -7.21
C ASP A 98 31.55 -5.93 -8.43
N HIS A 99 30.47 -5.16 -8.22
CA HIS A 99 29.47 -4.82 -9.23
C HIS A 99 28.96 -3.38 -9.12
N LEU A 100 29.87 -2.41 -9.15
CA LEU A 100 29.56 -0.98 -8.91
C LEU A 100 28.59 -0.37 -9.94
N GLU A 101 28.59 -0.88 -11.16
CA GLU A 101 27.77 -0.40 -12.28
C GLU A 101 26.36 -1.00 -12.34
N LYS A 102 26.09 -2.03 -11.53
CA LYS A 102 24.77 -2.67 -11.47
C LYS A 102 23.76 -1.82 -10.71
N VAL A 103 22.49 -2.10 -10.96
CA VAL A 103 21.34 -1.44 -10.35
C VAL A 103 20.41 -2.47 -9.73
N TYR A 104 19.60 -2.06 -8.76
CA TYR A 104 18.56 -2.93 -8.22
C TYR A 104 17.29 -2.78 -9.04
N ARG A 105 16.80 -3.88 -9.61
CA ARG A 105 15.43 -3.95 -10.15
C ARG A 105 14.47 -4.26 -9.02
N LEU A 106 13.47 -3.42 -8.82
CA LEU A 106 12.42 -3.70 -7.85
C LEU A 106 11.51 -4.81 -8.39
N ARG A 107 11.22 -5.79 -7.54
CA ARG A 107 10.26 -6.87 -7.79
C ARG A 107 8.90 -6.61 -7.14
N LYS A 108 8.90 -5.80 -6.07
CA LYS A 108 7.72 -5.42 -5.29
C LYS A 108 7.66 -3.91 -5.19
N SER A 109 6.45 -3.36 -5.03
CA SER A 109 6.36 -1.92 -4.74
C SER A 109 7.09 -1.56 -3.45
N LEU A 110 7.70 -0.38 -3.44
CA LEU A 110 8.40 0.18 -2.30
C LEU A 110 7.80 1.54 -1.97
N TYR A 111 7.95 1.95 -0.71
CA TYR A 111 7.60 3.30 -0.31
C TYR A 111 8.37 4.33 -1.16
N GLY A 112 7.68 5.41 -1.57
CA GLY A 112 8.26 6.45 -2.42
C GLY A 112 8.17 6.18 -3.93
N VAL A 113 7.79 4.97 -4.35
CA VAL A 113 7.47 4.69 -5.76
C VAL A 113 6.03 5.15 -6.03
N LYS A 114 5.83 6.00 -7.04
CA LYS A 114 4.52 6.60 -7.38
C LYS A 114 3.40 5.56 -7.59
N GLN A 115 3.71 4.38 -8.12
CA GLN A 115 2.73 3.31 -8.37
C GLN A 115 2.40 2.43 -7.14
N ALA A 116 3.15 2.56 -6.03
CA ALA A 116 2.99 1.69 -4.87
C ALA A 116 1.59 1.78 -4.21
N PRO A 117 1.01 2.99 -4.02
CA PRO A 117 -0.35 3.09 -3.49
C PRO A 117 -1.40 2.42 -4.39
N MET A 118 -1.28 2.57 -5.70
CA MET A 118 -2.24 1.97 -6.63
C MET A 118 -2.16 0.45 -6.61
N ALA A 119 -0.94 -0.10 -6.65
CA ALA A 119 -0.73 -1.54 -6.60
C ALA A 119 -1.31 -2.17 -5.32
N TRP A 120 -1.17 -1.50 -4.18
CA TRP A 120 -1.79 -1.94 -2.94
C TRP A 120 -3.33 -1.87 -2.99
N TYR A 121 -3.88 -0.75 -3.47
CA TYR A 121 -5.32 -0.57 -3.58
C TYR A 121 -5.95 -1.63 -4.49
N ASP A 122 -5.31 -1.97 -5.62
CA ASP A 122 -5.78 -3.00 -6.54
C ASP A 122 -5.80 -4.39 -5.91
N GLU A 123 -4.76 -4.77 -5.15
CA GLU A 123 -4.73 -6.04 -4.42
C GLU A 123 -5.80 -6.10 -3.32
N LEU A 124 -5.99 -5.00 -2.58
CA LEU A 124 -7.03 -4.90 -1.57
C LEU A 124 -8.43 -4.97 -2.21
N LEU A 125 -8.65 -4.29 -3.34
CA LEU A 125 -9.88 -4.35 -4.11
C LEU A 125 -10.19 -5.78 -4.55
N LYS A 126 -9.21 -6.50 -5.10
CA LYS A 126 -9.37 -7.91 -5.49
C LYS A 126 -9.74 -8.77 -4.28
N PHE A 127 -9.03 -8.60 -3.17
CA PHE A 127 -9.32 -9.33 -1.93
C PHE A 127 -10.74 -9.07 -1.43
N LEU A 128 -11.13 -7.81 -1.24
CA LEU A 128 -12.46 -7.44 -0.75
C LEU A 128 -13.57 -7.93 -1.69
N THR A 129 -13.38 -7.79 -3.00
CA THR A 129 -14.32 -8.30 -4.00
C THR A 129 -14.46 -9.83 -3.91
N SER A 130 -13.36 -10.56 -3.72
CA SER A 130 -13.38 -12.02 -3.54
C SER A 130 -14.13 -12.45 -2.27
N LYS A 131 -14.21 -11.57 -1.27
CA LYS A 131 -14.96 -11.75 -0.03
C LYS A 131 -16.42 -11.28 -0.12
N GLY A 132 -16.87 -10.83 -1.28
CA GLY A 132 -18.26 -10.43 -1.53
C GLY A 132 -18.56 -8.97 -1.20
N PHE A 133 -17.55 -8.13 -0.92
CA PHE A 133 -17.76 -6.70 -0.74
C PHE A 133 -18.13 -6.05 -2.07
N THR A 134 -19.04 -5.08 -1.99
CA THR A 134 -19.42 -4.20 -3.10
C THR A 134 -18.71 -2.86 -2.95
N LYS A 135 -17.98 -2.46 -3.99
CA LYS A 135 -17.33 -1.15 -4.10
C LYS A 135 -18.38 -0.05 -4.28
N GLY A 136 -18.20 1.08 -3.61
CA GLY A 136 -19.03 2.27 -3.74
C GLY A 136 -18.98 2.85 -5.15
N THR A 137 -20.13 3.32 -5.63
CA THR A 137 -20.26 3.94 -6.96
C THR A 137 -19.84 5.40 -6.97
N ILE A 138 -20.07 6.11 -5.86
CA ILE A 138 -19.74 7.53 -5.70
C ILE A 138 -18.30 7.71 -5.21
N ASP A 139 -17.89 6.89 -4.23
CA ASP A 139 -16.53 6.87 -3.72
C ASP A 139 -15.96 5.46 -3.85
N PRO A 140 -14.93 5.24 -4.69
CA PRO A 140 -14.34 3.94 -4.90
C PRO A 140 -13.60 3.41 -3.65
N THR A 141 -13.29 4.26 -2.67
CA THR A 141 -12.61 3.87 -1.43
C THR A 141 -13.56 3.34 -0.35
N LEU A 142 -14.88 3.48 -0.56
CA LEU A 142 -15.91 2.93 0.33
C LEU A 142 -16.36 1.55 -0.17
N PHE A 143 -16.37 0.57 0.71
CA PHE A 143 -16.81 -0.79 0.47
C PHE A 143 -17.91 -1.16 1.46
N THR A 144 -18.87 -1.96 0.98
CA THR A 144 -19.97 -2.42 1.82
C THR A 144 -20.24 -3.90 1.59
N ILE A 145 -20.62 -4.60 2.65
CA ILE A 145 -21.16 -5.96 2.58
C ILE A 145 -22.36 -6.04 3.50
N ARG A 146 -23.39 -6.79 3.08
CA ARG A 146 -24.66 -6.91 3.81
C ARG A 146 -24.90 -8.37 4.20
N TYR A 147 -25.34 -8.57 5.43
CA TYR A 147 -25.75 -9.86 5.96
C TYR A 147 -27.13 -9.70 6.60
N GLY A 148 -28.19 -10.00 5.85
CA GLY A 148 -29.56 -9.70 6.28
C GLY A 148 -29.77 -8.19 6.45
N GLU A 149 -30.14 -7.76 7.66
CA GLU A 149 -30.31 -6.34 8.00
C GLU A 149 -28.99 -5.66 8.42
N ASP A 150 -27.95 -6.44 8.74
CA ASP A 150 -26.65 -5.93 9.14
C ASP A 150 -25.84 -5.47 7.92
N ILE A 151 -25.11 -4.38 8.10
CA ILE A 151 -24.16 -3.85 7.11
C ILE A 151 -22.79 -3.67 7.77
N LEU A 152 -21.74 -4.08 7.07
CA LEU A 152 -20.38 -3.71 7.37
C LEU A 152 -19.94 -2.68 6.34
N LEU A 153 -19.50 -1.52 6.84
CA LEU A 153 -18.91 -0.45 6.06
C LEU A 153 -17.39 -0.51 6.25
N VAL A 154 -16.65 -0.40 5.17
CA VAL A 154 -15.18 -0.35 5.15
C VAL A 154 -14.77 0.83 4.29
N GLN A 155 -13.97 1.73 4.84
CA GLN A 155 -13.51 2.93 4.18
C GLN A 155 -11.98 2.93 4.22
N ILE A 156 -11.38 3.03 3.04
CA ILE A 156 -9.92 2.98 2.86
C ILE A 156 -9.39 4.41 2.72
N TYR A 157 -8.32 4.75 3.43
CA TYR A 157 -7.62 6.01 3.32
C TYR A 157 -6.11 5.80 3.29
N VAL A 158 -5.54 5.76 2.09
CA VAL A 158 -4.10 5.47 1.88
C VAL A 158 -3.75 4.17 2.59
N ASN A 159 -3.21 4.24 3.81
CA ASN A 159 -2.74 3.10 4.58
C ASN A 159 -3.72 2.64 5.69
N ASP A 160 -4.68 3.51 6.01
CA ASP A 160 -5.64 3.26 7.06
C ASP A 160 -6.91 2.65 6.50
N ILE A 161 -7.43 1.64 7.18
CA ILE A 161 -8.76 1.10 6.93
C ILE A 161 -9.61 1.35 8.17
N ILE A 162 -10.64 2.17 8.01
CA ILE A 162 -11.68 2.33 9.04
C ILE A 162 -12.88 1.48 8.67
N PHE A 163 -13.46 0.79 9.65
CA PHE A 163 -14.63 -0.05 9.40
C PHE A 163 -15.56 -0.12 10.60
N GLY A 164 -16.83 -0.42 10.34
CA GLY A 164 -17.86 -0.46 11.38
C GLY A 164 -19.10 -1.25 10.98
N SER A 165 -19.71 -1.90 11.97
CA SER A 165 -20.94 -2.69 11.82
C SER A 165 -21.66 -2.83 13.16
N ILE A 166 -22.98 -3.09 13.15
CA ILE A 166 -23.80 -3.34 14.35
C ILE A 166 -23.33 -4.62 15.07
N ASN A 167 -23.15 -5.70 14.32
CA ASN A 167 -22.82 -7.03 14.84
C ASN A 167 -21.52 -7.55 14.24
N PHE A 168 -20.41 -7.00 14.72
CA PHE A 168 -19.07 -7.39 14.26
C PHE A 168 -18.80 -8.91 14.38
N GLN A 169 -19.42 -9.57 15.37
CA GLN A 169 -19.30 -11.02 15.62
C GLN A 169 -19.96 -11.91 14.57
N ASN A 170 -20.96 -11.42 13.84
CA ASN A 170 -21.66 -12.20 12.81
C ASN A 170 -20.99 -12.07 11.43
N VAL A 171 -20.27 -10.98 11.20
CA VAL A 171 -19.67 -10.66 9.90
C VAL A 171 -18.35 -11.38 9.65
N LEU A 172 -17.57 -11.70 10.69
CA LEU A 172 -16.28 -12.40 10.56
C LEU A 172 -16.36 -13.94 10.58
N LYS A 173 -17.55 -14.51 10.82
CA LYS A 173 -17.74 -15.96 10.97
C LYS A 173 -18.13 -16.70 9.69
N ASN A 174 -18.30 -15.98 8.58
CA ASN A 174 -18.64 -16.50 7.25
C ASN A 174 -17.54 -16.12 6.25
#